data_AF-A0A3M1HAX0-F1
#
_entry.id   AF-A0A3M1HAX0-F1
#
_cell.length_a   1.000
_cell.length_b   1.000
_cell.length_c   1.000
_cell.angle_alpha   90.00
_cell.angle_beta   90.00
_cell.angle_gamma   90.00
#
_symmetry.space_group_name_H-M   'P 1'
#
loop_
_entity.id
_entity.type
_entity.pdbx_description
1 polymer ?
#
loop_
_entity_poly.entity_id
_entity_poly.type
_entity_poly.pdbx_seq_one_letter_code
_entity_poly.pdbx_strand_id
1 'polypeptide(L)'
;MRSARLIFFKFFCDFFVHAKKRRHTDVISDQCSRVSFINLYENVECKLSNNMINNTITKELLDKYFSLTGEALQKVKDSEKDVERINEAMDFLDLAQRYYADAHHFFTNGEWVLAYGALYYAHAMLDAGARLGLFKVADSRLFIVDD
;
A
#
# COMPACT_ATOMS: atom_id res chain seq x y z
N MET A 1 0.10 -3.22 -27.50
CA MET A 1 -0.66 -2.47 -26.45
C MET A 1 0.16 -2.30 -25.15
N ARG A 2 1.40 -1.78 -25.19
CA ARG A 2 2.23 -1.53 -23.98
C ARG A 2 2.18 -0.07 -23.46
N SER A 3 1.68 0.87 -24.27
CA SER A 3 1.75 2.31 -23.96
C SER A 3 0.64 2.84 -23.03
N ALA A 4 -0.56 2.23 -23.02
CA ALA A 4 -1.68 2.72 -22.23
C ALA A 4 -1.60 2.42 -20.72
N ARG A 5 -0.87 1.36 -20.31
CA ARG A 5 -0.78 0.95 -18.89
C ARG A 5 0.15 1.86 -18.07
N LEU A 6 1.24 2.35 -18.65
CA LEU A 6 2.12 3.33 -18.00
C LEU A 6 1.48 4.71 -17.84
N ILE A 7 0.61 5.12 -18.78
CA ILE A 7 -0.11 6.40 -18.67
C ILE A 7 -1.12 6.34 -17.53
N PHE A 8 -1.85 5.24 -17.38
CA PHE A 8 -2.78 5.06 -16.26
C PHE A 8 -2.05 5.02 -14.92
N PHE A 9 -0.87 4.39 -14.85
CA PHE A 9 -0.06 4.36 -13.64
C PHE A 9 0.55 5.72 -13.28
N LYS A 10 1.06 6.47 -14.26
CA LYS A 10 1.55 7.85 -14.02
C LYS A 10 0.42 8.77 -13.56
N PHE A 11 -0.75 8.69 -14.20
CA PHE A 11 -1.92 9.49 -13.81
C PHE A 11 -2.48 9.07 -12.43
N PHE A 12 -2.44 7.78 -12.09
CA PHE A 12 -2.90 7.28 -10.80
C PHE A 12 -1.90 7.54 -9.66
N CYS A 13 -0.59 7.45 -9.90
CA CYS A 13 0.43 7.90 -8.96
C CYS A 13 0.37 9.41 -8.76
N ASP A 14 0.21 10.21 -9.83
CA ASP A 14 0.00 11.65 -9.73
C ASP A 14 -1.28 11.96 -8.94
N PHE A 15 -2.38 11.22 -9.17
CA PHE A 15 -3.61 11.34 -8.39
C PHE A 15 -3.41 10.96 -6.92
N PHE A 16 -2.65 9.91 -6.61
CA PHE A 16 -2.39 9.48 -5.22
C PHE A 16 -1.45 10.44 -4.47
N VAL A 17 -0.42 10.96 -5.14
CA VAL A 17 0.45 12.04 -4.63
C VAL A 17 -0.38 13.31 -4.38
N HIS A 18 -1.30 13.65 -5.29
CA HIS A 18 -2.21 14.79 -5.14
C HIS A 18 -3.28 14.57 -4.05
N ALA A 19 -3.77 13.34 -3.88
CA ALA A 19 -4.71 12.96 -2.83
C ALA A 19 -4.07 12.96 -1.42
N LYS A 20 -2.75 12.68 -1.31
CA LYS A 20 -2.00 12.84 -0.05
C LYS A 20 -1.85 14.31 0.33
N LYS A 21 -1.76 15.22 -0.66
CA LYS A 21 -1.74 16.68 -0.44
C LYS A 21 -3.08 17.24 0.06
N ARG A 22 -4.21 16.58 -0.26
CA ARG A 22 -5.54 16.95 0.26
C ARG A 22 -5.90 16.38 1.63
N ARG A 23 -5.11 15.46 2.20
CA ARG A 23 -5.37 14.90 3.55
C ARG A 23 -4.58 15.56 4.68
N HIS A 24 -3.72 16.54 4.39
CA HIS A 24 -2.90 17.23 5.39
C HIS A 24 -3.32 18.70 5.64
N THR A 25 -4.44 19.16 5.08
CA THR A 25 -4.96 20.53 5.36
C THR A 25 -6.32 20.56 6.04
N ASP A 26 -7.02 19.43 6.19
CA ASP A 26 -8.46 19.48 6.52
C ASP A 26 -8.80 18.88 7.90
N VAL A 27 -7.83 18.73 8.81
CA VAL A 27 -8.08 18.31 10.22
C VAL A 27 -7.39 19.22 11.25
N ILE A 28 -7.00 20.44 10.87
CA ILE A 28 -6.55 21.47 11.83
C ILE A 28 -7.24 22.79 11.54
N SER A 29 -8.56 22.82 11.65
CA SER A 29 -9.30 24.07 11.90
C SER A 29 -10.77 23.76 12.18
N ASP A 30 -11.11 23.06 13.28
CA ASP A 30 -12.45 23.31 13.85
C ASP A 30 -12.73 22.89 15.30
N GLN A 31 -11.76 22.94 16.20
CA GLN A 31 -12.08 23.03 17.64
C GLN A 31 -11.09 23.91 18.38
N CYS A 32 -11.20 25.23 18.24
CA CYS A 32 -10.78 26.14 19.31
C CYS A 32 -11.44 27.52 19.16
N SER A 33 -12.68 27.64 19.64
CA SER A 33 -13.24 28.95 20.01
C SER A 33 -14.28 28.81 21.13
N ARG A 34 -13.85 28.26 22.26
CA ARG A 34 -14.31 28.73 23.58
C ARG A 34 -13.40 28.23 24.69
N VAL A 35 -12.39 29.04 24.98
CA VAL A 35 -11.69 29.00 26.27
C VAL A 35 -12.70 29.37 27.34
N SER A 36 -12.94 28.49 28.29
CA SER A 36 -13.41 28.92 29.59
C SER A 36 -12.87 27.97 30.65
N PHE A 37 -12.04 28.53 31.50
CA PHE A 37 -11.80 28.08 32.86
C PHE A 37 -10.81 26.91 33.08
N ILE A 38 -9.64 27.31 33.59
CA ILE A 38 -8.91 26.73 34.74
C ILE A 38 -8.27 25.34 34.56
N ASN A 39 -6.93 25.37 34.48
CA ASN A 39 -5.95 24.44 35.06
C ASN A 39 -6.43 23.03 35.42
N LEU A 40 -6.05 22.02 34.62
CA LEU A 40 -5.87 20.64 35.10
C LEU A 40 -5.12 19.70 34.14
N TYR A 41 -4.22 20.17 33.27
CA TYR A 41 -3.39 19.28 32.45
C TYR A 41 -1.97 19.84 32.27
N GLU A 42 -1.19 19.76 33.35
CA GLU A 42 0.28 19.95 33.31
C GLU A 42 1.03 18.61 33.33
N ASN A 43 0.36 17.46 33.12
CA ASN A 43 1.03 16.15 33.17
C ASN A 43 0.39 15.12 32.21
N VAL A 44 0.65 15.25 30.91
CA VAL A 44 0.76 14.10 29.99
C VAL A 44 1.79 14.45 28.92
N GLU A 45 3.08 14.51 29.29
CA GLU A 45 4.15 14.26 28.31
C GLU A 45 4.01 12.81 27.85
N CYS A 46 3.13 12.58 26.88
CA CYS A 46 3.04 11.29 26.23
C CYS A 46 4.36 11.09 25.48
N LYS A 47 5.13 10.11 25.93
CA LYS A 47 6.31 9.54 25.26
C LYS A 47 5.91 8.97 23.90
N LEU A 48 5.60 9.84 22.94
CA LEU A 48 5.49 9.47 21.55
C LEU A 48 6.93 9.42 21.03
N SER A 49 7.45 8.19 21.00
CA SER A 49 8.64 7.80 20.26
C SER A 49 8.80 8.66 19.01
N ASN A 50 9.93 9.35 18.90
CA ASN A 50 10.35 10.09 17.70
C ASN A 50 10.42 9.14 16.49
N ASN A 51 9.28 8.84 15.89
CA ASN A 51 9.22 8.21 14.58
C ASN A 51 9.40 9.36 13.58
N MET A 52 10.65 9.71 13.33
CA MET A 52 11.00 10.69 12.29
C MET A 52 10.33 10.23 10.99
N ILE A 53 9.37 11.02 10.49
CA ILE A 53 8.71 10.74 9.22
C ILE A 53 9.77 10.83 8.12
N ASN A 54 10.30 9.67 7.71
CA ASN A 54 11.26 9.58 6.64
C ASN A 54 10.52 9.56 5.30
N ASN A 55 10.59 10.67 4.58
CA ASN A 55 9.92 10.86 3.28
C ASN A 55 10.76 10.37 2.08
N THR A 56 11.90 9.74 2.34
CA THR A 56 12.83 9.28 1.30
C THR A 56 12.69 7.78 1.08
N ILE A 57 12.53 7.37 -0.18
CA ILE A 57 12.56 5.96 -0.57
C ILE A 57 14.02 5.54 -0.64
N THR A 58 14.42 4.56 0.16
CA THR A 58 15.76 3.96 0.13
C THR A 58 15.74 2.60 -0.56
N LYS A 59 16.91 2.12 -0.94
CA LYS A 59 17.05 0.79 -1.54
C LYS A 59 16.61 -0.31 -0.57
N GLU A 60 16.98 -0.20 0.71
CA GLU A 60 16.64 -1.15 1.77
C GLU A 60 15.12 -1.23 1.97
N LEU A 61 14.43 -0.09 1.86
CA LEU A 61 12.96 -0.05 1.89
C LEU A 61 12.37 -0.83 0.71
N LEU A 62 12.85 -0.57 -0.51
CA LEU A 62 12.38 -1.28 -1.70
C LEU A 62 12.67 -2.78 -1.62
N ASP A 63 13.87 -3.18 -1.24
CA ASP A 63 14.27 -4.59 -1.09
C ASP A 63 13.35 -5.31 -0.09
N LYS A 64 13.01 -4.65 1.02
CA LYS A 64 12.02 -5.16 1.99
C LYS A 64 10.65 -5.38 1.34
N TYR A 65 10.13 -4.40 0.60
CA TYR A 65 8.80 -4.52 -0.01
C TYR A 65 8.78 -5.49 -1.20
N PHE A 66 9.86 -5.63 -1.96
CA PHE A 66 10.01 -6.69 -2.94
C PHE A 66 9.90 -8.06 -2.28
N SER A 67 10.61 -8.28 -1.16
CA SER A 67 10.53 -9.54 -0.43
C SER A 67 9.11 -9.82 0.08
N LEU A 68 8.46 -8.83 0.72
CA LEU A 68 7.11 -9.00 1.26
C LEU A 68 6.07 -9.30 0.18
N THR A 69 6.06 -8.52 -0.90
CA THR A 69 5.11 -8.72 -2.00
C THR A 69 5.40 -9.99 -2.79
N GLY A 70 6.68 -10.35 -2.96
CA GLY A 70 7.07 -11.62 -3.58
C GLY A 70 6.61 -12.83 -2.75
N GLU A 71 6.74 -12.76 -1.43
CA GLU A 71 6.26 -13.79 -0.51
C GLU A 71 4.73 -13.93 -0.58
N ALA A 72 4.00 -12.81 -0.52
CA ALA A 72 2.54 -12.79 -0.67
C ALA A 72 2.08 -13.36 -2.03
N LEU A 73 2.76 -13.01 -3.12
CA LEU A 73 2.50 -13.57 -4.45
C LEU A 73 2.65 -15.08 -4.46
N GLN A 74 3.74 -15.61 -3.88
CA GLN A 74 3.98 -17.04 -3.85
C GLN A 74 2.91 -17.76 -3.02
N LYS A 75 2.55 -17.20 -1.86
CA LYS A 75 1.51 -17.76 -1.00
C LYS A 75 0.14 -17.81 -1.68
N VAL A 76 -0.22 -16.80 -2.47
CA VAL A 76 -1.45 -16.78 -3.27
C VAL A 76 -1.41 -17.75 -4.46
N LYS A 77 -0.24 -17.98 -5.07
CA LYS A 77 -0.11 -19.00 -6.13
C LYS A 77 -0.38 -20.40 -5.60
N ASP A 78 0.18 -20.70 -4.42
CA ASP A 78 0.09 -22.01 -3.78
C ASP A 78 -1.23 -22.22 -3.03
N SER A 79 -2.02 -21.17 -2.81
CA SER A 79 -3.31 -21.27 -2.13
C SER A 79 -4.44 -21.76 -3.04
N GLU A 80 -5.44 -22.38 -2.39
CA GLU A 80 -6.72 -22.67 -3.00
C GLU A 80 -7.43 -21.37 -3.42
N LYS A 81 -8.14 -21.45 -4.54
CA LYS A 81 -8.86 -20.32 -5.14
C LYS A 81 -10.34 -20.60 -5.12
N ASP A 82 -11.13 -19.53 -5.09
CA ASP A 82 -12.57 -19.64 -5.26
C ASP A 82 -12.89 -20.23 -6.64
N VAL A 83 -13.48 -21.42 -6.66
CA VAL A 83 -13.78 -22.18 -7.89
C VAL A 83 -14.89 -21.49 -8.70
N GLU A 84 -15.88 -20.90 -8.04
CA GLU A 84 -16.99 -20.21 -8.72
C GLU A 84 -16.51 -18.91 -9.38
N ARG A 85 -15.50 -18.28 -8.75
CA ARG A 85 -14.97 -16.96 -9.13
C ARG A 85 -13.54 -17.05 -9.66
N ILE A 86 -13.19 -18.19 -10.27
CA ILE A 86 -11.80 -18.49 -10.65
C ILE A 86 -11.21 -17.48 -11.64
N ASN A 87 -12.02 -16.97 -12.58
CA ASN A 87 -11.57 -15.97 -13.54
C ASN A 87 -11.17 -14.67 -12.85
N GLU A 88 -11.96 -14.22 -11.87
CA GLU A 88 -11.64 -13.01 -11.09
C GLU A 88 -10.41 -13.23 -10.21
N ALA A 89 -10.28 -14.41 -9.58
CA ALA A 89 -9.08 -14.77 -8.82
C ALA A 89 -7.82 -14.72 -9.72
N MET A 90 -7.92 -15.25 -10.94
CA MET A 90 -6.82 -15.24 -11.90
C MET A 90 -6.50 -13.84 -12.43
N ASP A 91 -7.51 -12.99 -12.66
CA ASP A 91 -7.30 -11.60 -13.08
C ASP A 91 -6.57 -10.78 -12.00
N PHE A 92 -6.95 -10.96 -10.73
CA PHE A 92 -6.26 -10.31 -9.60
C PHE A 92 -4.81 -10.77 -9.48
N LEU A 93 -4.57 -12.08 -9.62
CA LEU A 93 -3.22 -12.64 -9.58
C LEU A 93 -2.36 -12.16 -10.76
N ASP A 94 -2.90 -12.18 -11.98
CA ASP A 94 -2.21 -11.68 -13.17
C ASP A 94 -1.86 -10.20 -13.02
N LEU A 95 -2.78 -9.38 -12.52
CA LEU A 95 -2.54 -7.95 -12.30
C LEU A 95 -1.44 -7.73 -11.26
N ALA A 96 -1.49 -8.43 -10.12
CA ALA A 96 -0.45 -8.36 -9.10
C ALA A 96 0.92 -8.76 -9.64
N GLN A 97 1.01 -9.84 -10.44
CA GLN A 97 2.25 -10.30 -11.06
C GLN A 97 2.83 -9.28 -12.03
N ARG A 98 1.97 -8.63 -12.84
CA ARG A 98 2.42 -7.61 -13.79
C ARG A 98 2.97 -6.38 -13.09
N TYR A 99 2.29 -5.89 -12.05
CA TYR A 99 2.80 -4.75 -11.28
C TYR A 99 4.06 -5.08 -10.49
N TYR A 100 4.21 -6.32 -10.02
CA TYR A 100 5.47 -6.78 -9.41
C TYR A 100 6.62 -6.80 -10.45
N ALA A 101 6.35 -7.22 -11.69
CA ALA A 101 7.32 -7.14 -12.78
C ALA A 101 7.64 -5.69 -13.17
N ASP A 102 6.65 -4.80 -13.23
CA ASP A 102 6.84 -3.37 -13.47
C ASP A 102 7.69 -2.73 -12.37
N ALA A 103 7.50 -3.14 -11.11
CA ALA A 103 8.33 -2.68 -10.00
C ALA A 103 9.80 -3.03 -10.22
N HIS A 104 10.11 -4.27 -10.62
CA HIS A 104 11.47 -4.66 -10.96
C HIS A 104 12.05 -3.82 -12.11
N HIS A 105 11.25 -3.56 -13.15
CA HIS A 105 11.66 -2.72 -14.27
C HIS A 105 12.02 -1.29 -13.81
N PHE A 106 11.15 -0.63 -13.04
CA PHE A 106 11.39 0.70 -12.50
C PHE A 106 12.60 0.72 -11.56
N PHE A 107 12.76 -0.32 -10.74
CA PHE A 107 13.91 -0.45 -9.85
C PHE A 107 15.23 -0.50 -10.62
N THR A 108 15.31 -1.32 -11.68
CA THR A 108 16.50 -1.40 -12.54
C THR A 108 16.80 -0.11 -13.28
N ASN A 109 15.79 0.70 -13.57
CA ASN A 109 15.95 2.01 -14.22
C ASN A 109 16.28 3.15 -13.24
N GLY A 110 16.34 2.90 -11.93
CA GLY A 110 16.54 3.94 -10.91
C GLY A 110 15.28 4.77 -10.59
N GLU A 111 14.11 4.37 -11.08
CA GLU A 111 12.83 5.06 -10.90
C GLU A 111 12.14 4.61 -9.59
N TRP A 112 12.79 4.88 -8.45
CA TRP A 112 12.44 4.29 -7.15
C TRP A 112 11.04 4.61 -6.65
N VAL A 113 10.52 5.81 -6.94
CA VAL A 113 9.13 6.19 -6.60
C VAL A 113 8.12 5.34 -7.37
N LEU A 114 8.38 5.09 -8.66
CA LEU A 114 7.52 4.26 -9.50
C LEU A 114 7.60 2.80 -9.07
N ALA A 115 8.80 2.30 -8.74
CA ALA A 115 9.00 0.95 -8.21
C ALA A 115 8.20 0.73 -6.91
N TYR A 116 8.29 1.69 -5.99
CA TYR A 116 7.55 1.63 -4.72
C TYR A 116 6.04 1.65 -4.93
N GLY A 117 5.54 2.53 -5.82
CA GLY A 117 4.12 2.57 -6.16
C GLY A 117 3.62 1.26 -6.77
N ALA A 118 4.44 0.65 -7.63
CA ALA A 118 4.07 -0.58 -8.32
C ALA A 118 4.01 -1.76 -7.34
N LEU A 119 4.94 -1.82 -6.38
CA LEU A 119 4.89 -2.79 -5.27
C LEU A 119 3.63 -2.63 -4.41
N TYR A 120 3.28 -1.40 -4.05
CA TYR A 120 2.09 -1.13 -3.24
C TYR A 120 0.81 -1.57 -3.97
N TYR A 121 0.73 -1.27 -5.27
CA TYR A 121 -0.42 -1.64 -6.09
C TYR A 121 -0.52 -3.15 -6.28
N ALA A 122 0.61 -3.83 -6.53
CA ALA A 122 0.66 -5.28 -6.61
C ALA A 122 0.15 -5.93 -5.31
N HIS A 123 0.63 -5.47 -4.16
CA HIS A 123 0.22 -6.00 -2.86
C HIS A 123 -1.25 -5.74 -2.56
N ALA A 124 -1.75 -4.54 -2.89
CA ALA A 124 -3.17 -4.18 -2.70
C ALA A 124 -4.13 -5.07 -3.49
N MET A 125 -3.74 -5.55 -4.68
CA MET A 125 -4.53 -6.54 -5.41
C MET A 125 -4.57 -7.88 -4.66
N LEU A 126 -3.46 -8.33 -4.09
CA LEU A 126 -3.44 -9.57 -3.31
C LEU A 126 -4.29 -9.46 -2.04
N ASP A 127 -4.18 -8.35 -1.31
CA ASP A 127 -5.01 -8.05 -0.14
C ASP A 127 -6.49 -8.05 -0.49
N ALA A 128 -6.87 -7.37 -1.57
CA ALA A 128 -8.25 -7.31 -2.01
C ALA A 128 -8.78 -8.71 -2.38
N GLY A 129 -7.99 -9.52 -3.10
CA GLY A 129 -8.37 -10.89 -3.43
C GLY A 129 -8.50 -11.78 -2.20
N ALA A 130 -7.60 -11.66 -1.22
CA ALA A 130 -7.68 -12.38 0.05
C ALA A 130 -8.94 -12.00 0.84
N ARG A 131 -9.21 -10.69 1.01
CA ARG A 131 -10.39 -10.18 1.73
C ARG A 131 -11.73 -10.53 1.06
N LEU A 132 -11.74 -10.62 -0.27
CA LEU A 132 -12.92 -11.05 -1.03
C LEU A 132 -13.10 -12.58 -1.03
N GLY A 133 -12.17 -13.33 -0.43
CA GLY A 133 -12.21 -14.78 -0.37
C GLY A 133 -11.83 -15.48 -1.68
N LEU A 134 -11.29 -14.73 -2.67
CA LEU A 134 -10.80 -15.27 -3.95
C LEU A 134 -9.57 -16.16 -3.75
N PHE A 135 -8.75 -15.82 -2.77
CA PHE A 135 -7.58 -16.59 -2.34
C PHE A 135 -7.79 -17.09 -0.92
N LYS A 136 -7.71 -18.40 -0.69
CA LYS A 136 -7.82 -18.99 0.66
C LYS A 136 -6.47 -18.91 1.36
N VAL A 137 -6.16 -17.72 1.89
CA VAL A 137 -4.93 -17.44 2.64
C VAL A 137 -5.27 -16.96 4.04
N ALA A 138 -4.58 -17.51 5.05
CA ALA A 138 -4.63 -17.08 6.44
C ALA A 138 -3.20 -16.73 6.86
N ASP A 139 -2.83 -15.45 6.71
CA ASP A 139 -1.55 -14.90 7.13
C ASP A 139 -1.69 -13.40 7.36
N SER A 140 -2.07 -13.02 8.59
CA SER A 140 -2.25 -11.63 9.01
C SER A 140 -0.96 -10.78 8.99
N ARG A 141 0.22 -11.40 8.82
CA ARG A 141 1.49 -10.68 8.61
C ARG A 141 1.64 -10.23 7.15
N LEU A 142 1.16 -11.03 6.21
CA LEU A 142 1.26 -10.74 4.77
C LEU A 142 0.01 -10.10 4.18
N PHE A 143 -1.16 -10.34 4.75
CA PHE A 143 -2.42 -9.86 4.20
C PHE A 143 -3.25 -9.13 5.25
N ILE A 144 -4.08 -8.19 4.80
CA ILE A 144 -5.08 -7.52 5.64
C ILE A 144 -6.32 -8.43 5.78
N VAL A 145 -6.14 -9.56 6.45
CA VAL A 145 -7.22 -10.50 6.80
C VAL A 145 -7.19 -10.76 8.30
N ASP A 146 -8.36 -10.89 8.90
CA ASP A 146 -8.49 -11.33 10.29
C ASP A 146 -8.41 -12.86 10.33
N ASP A 147 -7.66 -13.41 11.30
CA ASP A 147 -7.45 -14.85 11.49
C ASP A 147 -8.73 -15.60 11.93
#